data_AF-A0A291RU34-F1
#
_entry.id   AF-A0A291RU34-F1
#
_cell.length_a   1.000
_cell.length_b   1.000
_cell.length_c   1.000
_cell.angle_alpha   90.00
_cell.angle_beta   90.00
_cell.angle_gamma   90.00
#
_symmetry.space_group_name_H-M   'P 1'
#
loop_
_entity.id
_entity.type
_entity.pdbx_description
1 polymer ?
#
loop_
_entity_poly.entity_id
_entity_poly.type
_entity_poly.pdbx_seq_one_letter_code
_entity_poly.pdbx_strand_id
1 'polypeptide(L)'
;MGHRYRTTRTRRPGCSSVGTIPRHSLHPSRSRSYLTMSRFPTYESCQPAEGEEPDPKVIYQWALAYIPFHGSTPLILQEEARAVLSQLLWDYGFEHNPDKQTKKLRLPWRGQQHYLNGAAQIVDIDDPEPDPVTIPDPLAYTAHEQAVMAERLYHAGMLGDKVPAYRENEFAEESGEPFNPSDHSPSTVNGYLLAARPAERRRVIAAEMTGKKRDQILRKWRGV
;
A
#
# COMPACT_ATOMS: atom_id res chain seq x y z
N MET A 1 56.54 -16.43 39.47
CA MET A 1 57.23 -16.45 38.17
C MET A 1 56.53 -15.47 37.26
N GLY A 2 57.13 -14.29 37.06
CA GLY A 2 56.60 -13.23 36.23
C GLY A 2 57.65 -12.82 35.21
N HIS A 3 57.28 -12.80 33.94
CA HIS A 3 58.08 -12.18 32.90
C HIS A 3 57.27 -11.07 32.24
N ARG A 4 57.58 -9.84 32.65
CA ARG A 4 57.24 -8.62 31.93
C ARG A 4 58.23 -8.50 30.77
N TYR A 5 57.74 -8.46 29.53
CA TYR A 5 58.50 -7.95 28.40
C TYR A 5 58.02 -6.54 28.08
N ARG A 6 58.97 -5.60 28.11
CA ARG A 6 58.80 -4.18 27.81
C ARG A 6 59.83 -3.83 26.74
N THR A 7 59.40 -3.59 25.51
CA THR A 7 60.20 -3.04 24.40
C THR A 7 59.22 -2.58 23.32
N THR A 8 59.36 -1.51 22.56
CA THR A 8 60.14 -0.26 22.59
C THR A 8 59.41 0.63 21.58
N ARG A 9 59.14 1.87 21.97
CA ARG A 9 58.39 2.86 21.20
C ARG A 9 59.33 3.47 20.14
N THR A 10 59.17 3.12 18.87
CA THR A 10 59.86 3.79 17.76
C THR A 10 59.00 4.93 17.21
N ARG A 11 59.51 6.16 17.34
CA ARG A 11 59.02 7.36 16.65
C ARG A 11 59.30 7.22 15.16
N ARG A 12 58.33 7.52 14.29
CA ARG A 12 58.57 7.91 12.90
C ARG A 12 58.15 9.37 12.68
N PRO A 13 58.90 10.12 11.85
CA PRO A 13 58.77 11.55 11.68
C PRO A 13 57.65 11.90 10.70
N GLY A 14 57.15 13.13 10.82
CA GLY A 14 56.15 13.70 9.93
C GLY A 14 56.65 13.85 8.50
N CYS A 15 55.71 13.74 7.56
CA CYS A 15 55.85 14.30 6.23
C CYS A 15 54.51 14.88 5.82
N SER A 16 54.48 16.19 5.73
CA SER A 16 53.40 17.00 5.17
C SER A 16 53.47 16.89 3.65
N SER A 17 52.39 16.48 2.99
CA SER A 17 52.09 16.96 1.65
C SER A 17 50.58 16.92 1.41
N VAL A 18 50.05 18.12 1.20
CA VAL A 18 48.67 18.43 0.86
C VAL A 18 48.47 18.00 -0.60
N GLY A 19 47.73 16.92 -0.80
CA GLY A 19 47.24 16.48 -2.11
C GLY A 19 45.78 16.85 -2.27
N THR A 20 45.53 17.91 -3.03
CA THR A 20 44.20 18.38 -3.46
C THR A 20 43.52 17.27 -4.26
N ILE A 21 42.47 16.66 -3.70
CA ILE A 21 41.61 15.69 -4.40
C ILE A 21 40.72 16.47 -5.38
N PRO A 22 40.73 16.17 -6.68
CA PRO A 22 39.81 16.80 -7.63
C PRO A 22 38.38 16.34 -7.32
N ARG A 23 37.49 17.32 -7.10
CA ARG A 23 36.04 17.11 -7.03
C ARG A 23 35.56 16.62 -8.39
N HIS A 24 35.49 15.30 -8.55
CA HIS A 24 34.69 14.72 -9.62
C HIS A 24 33.24 15.12 -9.39
N SER A 25 32.72 15.81 -10.39
CA SER A 25 31.34 16.16 -10.60
C SER A 25 30.44 14.98 -10.23
N LEU A 26 29.65 15.19 -9.17
CA LEU A 26 28.45 14.43 -8.90
C LEU A 26 27.49 14.67 -10.06
N HIS A 27 27.64 13.90 -11.13
CA HIS A 27 26.51 13.62 -12.00
C HIS A 27 25.46 12.95 -11.12
N PRO A 28 24.21 13.41 -11.12
CA PRO A 28 23.12 12.64 -10.55
C PRO A 28 23.01 11.37 -11.39
N SER A 29 23.66 10.30 -10.91
CA SER A 29 23.22 8.94 -11.16
C SER A 29 21.71 8.99 -10.96
N ARG A 30 20.97 8.83 -12.06
CA ARG A 30 19.56 8.47 -11.98
C ARG A 30 19.56 7.18 -11.19
N SER A 31 19.35 7.31 -9.88
CA SER A 31 18.95 6.25 -9.00
C SER A 31 17.66 5.70 -9.59
N ARG A 32 17.82 4.71 -10.48
CA ARG A 32 16.76 3.79 -10.84
C ARG A 32 16.33 3.24 -9.49
N SER A 33 15.21 3.76 -9.00
CA SER A 33 14.47 3.19 -7.91
C SER A 33 14.49 1.70 -8.14
N TYR A 34 15.27 0.96 -7.35
CA TYR A 34 15.12 -0.47 -7.23
C TYR A 34 13.67 -0.65 -6.82
N LEU A 35 12.82 -0.88 -7.81
CA LEU A 35 11.46 -1.28 -7.62
C LEU A 35 11.59 -2.50 -6.74
N THR A 36 11.19 -2.35 -5.48
CA THR A 36 10.90 -3.44 -4.58
C THR A 36 10.08 -4.44 -5.36
N MET A 37 10.69 -5.52 -5.86
CA MET A 37 9.97 -6.62 -6.48
C MET A 37 9.27 -7.41 -5.36
N SER A 38 8.34 -6.74 -4.68
CA SER A 38 7.36 -7.40 -3.80
C SER A 38 6.42 -8.31 -4.61
N ARG A 39 6.50 -8.24 -5.94
CA ARG A 39 5.73 -9.05 -6.89
C ARG A 39 6.60 -10.14 -7.50
N PHE A 40 5.99 -11.30 -7.75
CA PHE A 40 6.65 -12.44 -8.36
C PHE A 40 7.18 -12.07 -9.77
N PRO A 41 8.45 -12.34 -10.12
CA PRO A 41 8.98 -11.97 -11.43
C PRO A 41 8.36 -12.84 -12.53
N THR A 42 7.77 -12.19 -13.53
CA THR A 42 7.25 -12.84 -14.75
C THR A 42 8.16 -12.56 -15.93
N TYR A 43 8.01 -13.34 -17.01
CA TYR A 43 8.79 -13.15 -18.23
C TYR A 43 8.70 -11.71 -18.73
N GLU A 44 7.48 -11.16 -18.80
CA GLU A 44 7.20 -9.81 -19.29
C GLU A 44 7.82 -8.74 -18.38
N SER A 45 7.77 -8.96 -17.06
CA SER A 45 8.35 -8.00 -16.09
C SER A 45 9.87 -7.94 -16.14
N CYS A 46 10.52 -8.99 -16.67
CA CYS A 46 11.97 -9.10 -16.79
C CYS A 46 12.51 -8.63 -18.14
N GLN A 47 11.64 -8.40 -19.14
CA GLN A 47 12.08 -7.88 -20.43
C GLN A 47 12.42 -6.38 -20.33
N PRO A 48 13.43 -5.91 -21.07
CA PRO A 48 13.66 -4.48 -21.18
C PRO A 48 12.46 -3.79 -21.83
N ALA A 49 12.23 -2.52 -21.46
CA ALA A 49 11.29 -1.69 -22.20
C ALA A 49 11.80 -1.49 -23.64
N GLU A 50 10.89 -1.19 -24.55
CA GLU A 50 11.24 -0.95 -25.96
C GLU A 50 12.31 0.16 -26.08
N GLY A 51 13.44 -0.17 -26.72
CA GLY A 51 14.57 0.75 -26.89
C GLY A 51 15.57 0.81 -25.74
N GLU A 52 15.39 0.00 -24.68
CA GLU A 52 16.37 -0.13 -23.59
C GLU A 52 17.27 -1.36 -23.78
N GLU A 53 18.51 -1.26 -23.30
CA GLU A 53 19.39 -2.42 -23.21
C GLU A 53 18.92 -3.38 -22.10
N PRO A 54 18.99 -4.71 -22.33
CA PRO A 54 18.62 -5.70 -21.32
C PRO A 54 19.58 -5.64 -20.13
N ASP A 55 19.03 -5.68 -18.91
CA ASP A 55 19.84 -5.84 -17.69
C ASP A 55 20.11 -7.34 -17.44
N PRO A 56 21.37 -7.80 -17.53
CA PRO A 56 21.72 -9.21 -17.33
C PRO A 56 21.30 -9.76 -15.96
N LYS A 57 21.20 -8.92 -14.94
CA LYS A 57 20.79 -9.33 -13.59
C LYS A 57 19.27 -9.55 -13.48
N VAL A 58 18.49 -9.12 -14.46
CA VAL A 58 17.02 -9.13 -14.40
C VAL A 58 16.43 -10.12 -15.41
N ILE A 59 17.01 -10.22 -16.61
CA ILE A 59 16.39 -10.89 -17.76
C ILE A 59 16.00 -12.36 -17.53
N TYR A 60 16.73 -13.09 -16.68
CA TYR A 60 16.44 -14.51 -16.36
C TYR A 60 15.84 -14.74 -14.98
N GLN A 61 15.50 -13.69 -14.22
CA GLN A 61 14.96 -13.87 -12.88
C GLN A 61 13.63 -14.64 -12.86
N TRP A 62 12.78 -14.46 -13.88
CA TRP A 62 11.50 -15.17 -14.01
C TRP A 62 11.66 -16.69 -14.04
N ALA A 63 12.71 -17.20 -14.70
CA ALA A 63 12.99 -18.63 -14.81
C ALA A 63 13.58 -19.22 -13.51
N LEU A 64 14.19 -18.37 -12.68
CA LEU A 64 14.86 -18.75 -11.44
C LEU A 64 13.97 -18.58 -10.19
N ALA A 65 12.78 -18.04 -10.36
CA ALA A 65 11.89 -17.70 -9.26
C ALA A 65 11.20 -18.91 -8.61
N TYR A 66 11.06 -20.00 -9.36
CA TYR A 66 10.53 -21.25 -8.87
C TYR A 66 11.17 -22.41 -9.62
N ILE A 67 12.03 -23.17 -8.95
CA ILE A 67 12.73 -24.31 -9.54
C ILE A 67 12.18 -25.58 -8.89
N PRO A 68 11.65 -26.56 -9.64
CA PRO A 68 11.28 -27.86 -9.08
C PRO A 68 12.50 -28.48 -8.44
N PHE A 69 12.42 -28.78 -7.16
CA PHE A 69 13.48 -29.44 -6.42
C PHE A 69 12.96 -30.75 -5.85
N HIS A 70 13.84 -31.50 -5.19
CA HIS A 70 13.56 -32.87 -4.80
C HIS A 70 12.21 -33.05 -4.06
N GLY A 71 11.36 -33.93 -4.60
CA GLY A 71 10.03 -34.22 -4.06
C GLY A 71 8.99 -33.17 -4.43
N SER A 72 8.21 -32.72 -3.46
CA SER A 72 7.15 -31.70 -3.63
C SER A 72 7.60 -30.29 -3.25
N THR A 73 8.84 -30.12 -2.78
CA THR A 73 9.34 -28.84 -2.27
C THR A 73 10.08 -28.11 -3.38
N PRO A 74 9.64 -26.91 -3.80
CA PRO A 74 10.38 -26.12 -4.76
C PRO A 74 11.61 -25.46 -4.13
N LEU A 75 12.65 -25.28 -4.93
CA LEU A 75 13.75 -24.38 -4.62
C LEU A 75 13.34 -22.95 -5.01
N ILE A 76 13.10 -22.13 -3.99
CA ILE A 76 12.79 -20.72 -4.15
C ILE A 76 14.04 -19.93 -3.74
N LEU A 77 14.59 -19.18 -4.69
CA LEU A 77 15.80 -18.40 -4.49
C LEU A 77 15.46 -16.97 -4.06
N GLN A 78 16.28 -16.39 -3.17
CA GLN A 78 16.21 -14.97 -2.82
C GLN A 78 16.58 -14.10 -4.02
N GLU A 79 16.12 -12.84 -4.03
CA GLU A 79 16.30 -11.91 -5.15
C GLU A 79 17.78 -11.72 -5.51
N GLU A 80 18.64 -11.57 -4.51
CA GLU A 80 20.06 -11.36 -4.68
C GLU A 80 20.74 -12.57 -5.32
N ALA A 81 20.36 -13.78 -4.90
CA ALA A 81 20.88 -15.02 -5.49
C ALA A 81 20.41 -15.19 -6.94
N ARG A 82 19.15 -14.86 -7.25
CA ARG A 82 18.64 -14.88 -8.63
C ARG A 82 19.36 -13.88 -9.51
N ALA A 83 19.64 -12.68 -9.03
CA ALA A 83 20.36 -11.67 -9.78
C ALA A 83 21.77 -12.13 -10.17
N VAL A 84 22.49 -12.77 -9.25
CA VAL A 84 23.82 -13.36 -9.52
C VAL A 84 23.74 -14.49 -10.55
N LEU A 85 22.76 -15.39 -10.41
CA LEU A 85 22.57 -16.49 -11.36
C LEU A 85 22.09 -16.01 -12.74
N SER A 86 21.25 -14.98 -12.80
CA SER A 86 20.81 -14.36 -14.05
C SER A 86 22.00 -13.78 -14.82
N GLN A 87 22.88 -13.05 -14.14
CA GLN A 87 24.13 -12.56 -14.73
C GLN A 87 24.99 -13.72 -15.23
N LEU A 88 25.11 -14.80 -14.46
CA LEU A 88 25.90 -15.97 -14.86
C LEU A 88 25.35 -16.63 -16.14
N LEU A 89 24.03 -16.79 -16.24
CA LEU A 89 23.38 -17.34 -17.45
C LEU A 89 23.63 -16.44 -18.67
N TRP A 90 23.57 -15.12 -18.47
CA TRP A 90 23.91 -14.15 -19.51
C TRP A 90 25.37 -14.29 -19.96
N ASP A 91 26.31 -14.37 -19.02
CA ASP A 91 27.74 -14.51 -19.32
C ASP A 91 28.06 -15.84 -20.03
N TYR A 92 27.25 -16.88 -19.80
CA TYR A 92 27.31 -18.15 -20.54
C TYR A 92 26.66 -18.09 -21.92
N GLY A 93 26.04 -16.97 -22.30
CA GLY A 93 25.36 -16.82 -23.59
C GLY A 93 24.08 -17.63 -23.69
N PHE A 94 23.39 -17.89 -22.56
CA PHE A 94 22.03 -18.42 -22.63
C PHE A 94 21.13 -17.41 -23.35
N GLU A 95 20.17 -17.94 -24.11
CA GLU A 95 19.12 -17.19 -24.79
C GLU A 95 17.80 -17.96 -24.63
N HIS A 96 16.72 -17.26 -24.30
CA HIS A 96 15.40 -17.86 -24.21
C HIS A 96 14.80 -18.03 -25.60
N ASN A 97 14.35 -19.25 -25.91
CA ASN A 97 13.64 -19.55 -27.14
C ASN A 97 12.17 -19.88 -26.81
N PRO A 98 11.21 -18.98 -27.09
CA PRO A 98 9.80 -19.19 -26.76
C PRO A 98 9.18 -20.36 -27.53
N ASP A 99 9.63 -20.63 -28.76
CA ASP A 99 9.10 -21.73 -29.59
C ASP A 99 9.41 -23.12 -29.02
N LYS A 100 10.44 -23.22 -28.17
CA LYS A 100 10.84 -24.48 -27.50
C LYS A 100 10.31 -24.59 -26.07
N GLN A 101 9.60 -23.58 -25.58
CA GLN A 101 9.10 -23.58 -24.21
C GLN A 101 7.89 -24.51 -24.06
N THR A 102 8.02 -25.55 -23.25
CA THR A 102 6.93 -26.52 -22.99
C THR A 102 6.23 -26.31 -21.66
N LYS A 103 6.85 -25.54 -20.75
CA LYS A 103 6.37 -25.32 -19.39
C LYS A 103 6.22 -23.82 -19.12
N LYS A 104 5.27 -23.48 -18.26
CA LYS A 104 5.10 -22.12 -17.74
C LYS A 104 4.95 -22.13 -16.23
N LEU A 105 5.26 -20.99 -15.62
CA LEU A 105 5.01 -20.78 -14.22
C LEU A 105 3.60 -20.22 -14.02
N ARG A 106 2.77 -20.97 -13.30
CA ARG A 106 1.47 -20.52 -12.81
C ARG A 106 1.65 -19.83 -11.47
N LEU A 107 1.24 -18.57 -11.40
CA LEU A 107 1.28 -17.78 -10.18
C LEU A 107 0.23 -18.25 -9.15
N PRO A 108 0.44 -17.98 -7.84
CA PRO A 108 -0.56 -18.24 -6.83
C PRO A 108 -1.87 -17.48 -7.11
N TRP A 109 -2.97 -18.22 -7.25
CA TRP A 109 -4.28 -17.68 -7.65
C TRP A 109 -5.07 -16.98 -6.53
N ARG A 110 -4.77 -17.26 -5.26
CA ARG A 110 -5.46 -16.68 -4.07
C ARG A 110 -4.69 -15.54 -3.40
N GLY A 111 -4.24 -14.58 -4.20
CA GLY A 111 -3.51 -13.42 -3.71
C GLY A 111 -2.08 -13.77 -3.28
N GLN A 112 -1.15 -12.89 -3.64
CA GLN A 112 0.26 -13.07 -3.30
C GLN A 112 0.49 -12.70 -1.83
N GLN A 113 0.42 -13.68 -0.92
CA GLN A 113 0.71 -13.46 0.50
C GLN A 113 2.22 -13.18 0.72
N HIS A 114 3.10 -13.90 0.02
CA HIS A 114 4.55 -13.65 -0.12
C HIS A 114 5.12 -14.57 -1.22
N TYR A 115 6.17 -14.17 -1.96
CA TYR A 115 6.72 -15.01 -3.06
C TYR A 115 7.40 -16.31 -2.58
N LEU A 116 7.76 -16.40 -1.29
CA LEU A 116 8.35 -17.61 -0.67
C LEU A 116 7.29 -18.66 -0.28
N ASN A 117 6.00 -18.42 -0.47
CA ASN A 117 4.96 -19.32 0.05
C ASN A 117 4.77 -20.61 -0.77
N GLY A 118 5.63 -20.89 -1.76
CA GLY A 118 5.63 -22.15 -2.53
C GLY A 118 4.36 -22.45 -3.33
N ALA A 119 3.41 -21.51 -3.37
CA ALA A 119 2.10 -21.70 -3.97
C ALA A 119 2.09 -21.52 -5.50
N ALA A 120 3.21 -21.10 -6.09
CA ALA A 120 3.39 -21.13 -7.54
C ALA A 120 3.54 -22.59 -8.00
N GLN A 121 3.22 -22.87 -9.25
CA GLN A 121 3.30 -24.21 -9.82
C GLN A 121 3.91 -24.14 -11.21
N ILE A 122 4.72 -25.13 -11.57
CA ILE A 122 5.14 -25.30 -12.96
C ILE A 122 4.14 -26.24 -13.63
N VAL A 123 3.55 -25.77 -14.72
CA VAL A 123 2.46 -26.40 -15.44
C VAL A 123 2.81 -26.46 -16.93
N ASP A 124 2.06 -27.24 -17.71
CA ASP A 124 2.23 -27.24 -19.16
C ASP A 124 1.83 -25.88 -19.75
N ILE A 125 2.47 -25.48 -20.85
CA ILE A 125 2.24 -24.16 -21.45
C ILE A 125 0.76 -23.95 -21.85
N ASP A 126 0.10 -25.03 -22.26
CA ASP A 126 -1.30 -25.06 -22.69
C ASP A 126 -2.29 -25.24 -21.53
N ASP A 127 -1.81 -25.49 -20.30
CA ASP A 127 -2.73 -25.66 -19.18
C ASP A 127 -3.50 -24.35 -18.91
N PRO A 128 -4.82 -24.39 -18.74
CA PRO A 128 -5.63 -23.18 -18.56
C PRO A 128 -5.20 -22.40 -17.31
N GLU A 129 -5.31 -21.08 -17.36
CA GLU A 129 -5.18 -20.27 -16.14
C GLU A 129 -6.38 -20.53 -15.22
N PRO A 130 -6.18 -20.61 -13.90
CA PRO A 130 -7.28 -20.78 -12.96
C PRO A 130 -8.19 -19.55 -13.02
N ASP A 131 -9.49 -19.77 -12.82
CA ASP A 131 -10.45 -18.67 -12.77
C ASP A 131 -10.01 -17.65 -11.71
N PRO A 132 -9.99 -16.35 -12.04
CA PRO A 132 -9.60 -15.33 -11.10
C PRO A 132 -10.56 -15.35 -9.93
N VAL A 133 -10.04 -15.56 -8.72
CA VAL A 133 -10.84 -15.38 -7.51
C VAL A 133 -11.04 -13.90 -7.34
N THR A 134 -12.24 -13.44 -7.69
CA THR A 134 -12.69 -12.11 -7.35
C THR A 134 -12.93 -12.07 -5.85
N ILE A 135 -12.34 -11.07 -5.20
CA ILE A 135 -12.74 -10.73 -3.84
C ILE A 135 -14.21 -10.31 -3.94
N PRO A 136 -15.13 -10.92 -3.17
CA PRO A 136 -16.52 -10.53 -3.22
C PRO A 136 -16.66 -9.05 -2.88
N ASP A 137 -17.43 -8.31 -3.68
CA ASP A 137 -17.72 -6.91 -3.39
C ASP A 137 -18.67 -6.82 -2.19
N PRO A 138 -18.22 -6.29 -1.03
CA PRO A 138 -19.07 -6.19 0.15
C PRO A 138 -20.32 -5.35 -0.11
N LEU A 139 -20.24 -4.39 -1.03
CA LEU A 139 -21.35 -3.47 -1.36
C LEU A 139 -22.42 -4.12 -2.23
N ALA A 140 -22.10 -5.22 -2.92
CA ALA A 140 -23.07 -5.98 -3.70
C ALA A 140 -24.01 -6.82 -2.82
N TYR A 141 -23.65 -7.03 -1.55
CA TYR A 141 -24.47 -7.77 -0.59
C TYR A 141 -25.58 -6.91 0.00
N THR A 142 -26.67 -7.57 0.39
CA THR A 142 -27.72 -6.95 1.21
C THR A 142 -27.18 -6.56 2.59
N ALA A 143 -27.84 -5.60 3.26
CA ALA A 143 -27.42 -5.16 4.60
C ALA A 143 -27.35 -6.31 5.62
N HIS A 144 -28.24 -7.31 5.51
CA HIS A 144 -28.21 -8.49 6.38
C HIS A 144 -26.99 -9.38 6.12
N GLU A 145 -26.66 -9.65 4.85
CA GLU A 145 -25.49 -10.44 4.47
C GLU A 145 -24.19 -9.73 4.89
N GLN A 146 -24.12 -8.41 4.75
CA GLN A 146 -22.99 -7.62 5.24
C GLN A 146 -22.82 -7.74 6.76
N ALA A 147 -23.91 -7.68 7.52
CA ALA A 147 -23.87 -7.86 8.98
C ALA A 147 -23.36 -9.26 9.37
N VAL A 148 -23.82 -10.32 8.70
CA VAL A 148 -23.35 -11.70 8.92
C VAL A 148 -21.87 -11.84 8.55
N MET A 149 -21.40 -11.22 7.46
CA MET A 149 -19.98 -11.20 7.11
C MET A 149 -19.14 -10.47 8.15
N ALA A 150 -19.61 -9.32 8.65
CA ALA A 150 -18.94 -8.57 9.69
C ALA A 150 -18.83 -9.37 11.00
N GLU A 151 -19.90 -10.05 11.40
CA GLU A 151 -19.92 -10.94 12.58
C GLU A 151 -18.90 -12.09 12.43
N ARG A 152 -18.83 -12.73 11.25
CA ARG A 152 -17.83 -13.77 10.97
C ARG A 152 -16.40 -13.23 11.04
N LEU A 153 -16.14 -12.05 10.48
CA LEU A 153 -14.83 -11.40 10.53
C LEU A 153 -14.44 -10.99 11.95
N TYR A 154 -15.41 -10.58 12.76
CA TYR A 154 -15.22 -10.29 14.18
C TYR A 154 -14.83 -11.55 14.96
N HIS A 155 -15.58 -12.64 14.82
CA HIS A 155 -15.24 -13.92 15.49
C HIS A 155 -13.93 -14.52 15.00
N ALA A 156 -13.53 -14.25 13.76
CA ALA A 156 -12.22 -14.61 13.22
C ALA A 156 -11.07 -13.73 13.75
N GLY A 157 -11.37 -12.69 14.54
CA GLY A 157 -10.39 -11.74 15.07
C GLY A 157 -9.78 -10.81 14.00
N MET A 158 -10.40 -10.70 12.82
CA MET A 158 -9.92 -9.87 11.72
C MET A 158 -10.39 -8.42 11.82
N LEU A 159 -11.60 -8.19 12.34
CA LEU A 159 -11.93 -6.90 12.93
C LEU A 159 -11.40 -6.93 14.36
N GLY A 160 -10.34 -6.18 14.66
CA GLY A 160 -9.91 -5.98 16.05
C GLY A 160 -11.04 -5.38 16.91
N ASP A 161 -10.79 -5.14 18.20
CA ASP A 161 -11.80 -4.62 19.15
C ASP A 161 -12.48 -3.31 18.75
N LYS A 162 -11.98 -2.64 17.72
CA LYS A 162 -12.58 -1.46 17.10
C LYS A 162 -13.57 -1.84 16.01
N VAL A 163 -14.60 -2.61 16.35
CA VAL A 163 -15.87 -2.44 15.62
C VAL A 163 -16.40 -1.08 16.12
N PRO A 164 -16.59 -0.07 15.26
CA PRO A 164 -17.41 1.08 15.67
C PRO A 164 -18.73 0.46 16.07
N ALA A 165 -19.04 0.44 17.37
CA ALA A 165 -20.31 -0.05 17.84
C ALA A 165 -21.37 0.63 16.97
N TYR A 166 -22.25 -0.15 16.34
CA TYR A 166 -23.40 0.42 15.67
C TYR A 166 -24.19 1.18 16.74
N ARG A 167 -23.89 2.47 16.85
CA ARG A 167 -24.59 3.39 17.71
C ARG A 167 -25.66 3.96 16.82
N GLU A 168 -26.83 3.34 16.91
CA GLU A 168 -28.09 3.83 16.34
C GLU A 168 -28.28 5.35 16.59
N ASN A 169 -27.62 5.86 17.64
CA ASN A 169 -27.70 7.23 18.14
C ASN A 169 -26.40 8.06 18.00
N GLU A 170 -25.35 7.63 17.29
CA GLU A 170 -24.14 8.49 17.15
C GLU A 170 -24.37 9.74 16.27
N PHE A 171 -25.45 9.74 15.50
CA PHE A 171 -25.98 10.91 14.80
C PHE A 171 -27.12 11.61 15.58
N ALA A 172 -27.55 11.05 16.71
CA ALA A 172 -28.33 11.80 17.68
C ALA A 172 -27.33 12.67 18.46
N GLU A 173 -26.83 13.70 17.79
CA GLU A 173 -26.09 14.75 18.46
C GLU A 173 -26.95 15.25 19.62
N GLU A 174 -26.36 15.35 20.81
CA GLU A 174 -26.92 16.12 21.92
C GLU A 174 -27.15 17.55 21.42
N SER A 175 -28.30 17.79 20.80
CA SER A 175 -28.84 19.12 20.68
C SER A 175 -29.14 19.50 22.12
N GLY A 176 -28.32 20.37 22.70
CA GLY A 176 -28.72 21.15 23.85
C GLY A 176 -30.11 21.76 23.61
N GLU A 177 -30.74 22.26 24.67
CA GLU A 177 -32.12 22.72 24.64
C GLU A 177 -32.44 23.53 23.35
N PRO A 178 -33.46 23.13 22.58
CA PRO A 178 -33.68 23.69 21.25
C PRO A 178 -33.89 25.21 21.31
N PHE A 179 -33.01 25.97 20.64
CA PHE A 179 -33.09 27.43 20.58
C PHE A 179 -34.45 27.89 20.05
N ASN A 180 -35.21 28.60 20.87
CA ASN A 180 -36.51 29.14 20.50
C ASN A 180 -36.35 30.61 20.09
N PRO A 181 -36.52 30.97 18.81
CA PRO A 181 -36.29 32.34 18.38
C PRO A 181 -37.24 33.34 19.03
N SER A 182 -38.42 32.90 19.51
CA SER A 182 -39.40 33.77 20.16
C SER A 182 -38.89 34.40 21.46
N ASP A 183 -37.95 33.75 22.15
CA ASP A 183 -37.47 34.18 23.47
C ASP A 183 -36.28 35.16 23.38
N HIS A 184 -35.82 35.43 22.16
CA HIS A 184 -34.61 36.20 21.92
C HIS A 184 -34.81 37.41 21.03
N SER A 185 -33.90 38.38 21.14
CA SER A 185 -33.90 39.57 20.28
C SER A 185 -33.53 39.20 18.83
N PRO A 186 -33.95 40.00 17.84
CA PRO A 186 -33.61 39.73 16.44
C PRO A 186 -32.11 39.71 16.14
N SER A 187 -31.32 40.48 16.89
CA SER A 187 -29.86 40.48 16.80
C SER A 187 -29.28 39.16 17.32
N THR A 188 -29.79 38.67 18.46
CA THR A 188 -29.41 37.39 19.07
C THR A 188 -29.74 36.22 18.14
N VAL A 189 -30.94 36.20 17.54
CA VAL A 189 -31.32 35.16 16.58
C VAL A 189 -30.40 35.17 15.35
N ASN A 190 -30.09 36.34 14.79
CA ASN A 190 -29.17 36.45 13.66
C ASN A 190 -27.74 36.00 14.02
N GLY A 191 -27.25 36.35 15.22
CA GLY A 191 -25.97 35.88 15.72
C GLY A 191 -25.93 34.36 15.87
N TYR A 192 -26.99 33.78 16.41
CA TYR A 192 -27.15 32.33 16.53
C TYR A 192 -27.14 31.64 15.15
N LEU A 193 -27.94 32.13 14.20
CA LEU A 193 -28.06 31.53 12.87
C LEU A 193 -26.77 31.54 12.04
N LEU A 194 -25.87 32.49 12.30
CA LEU A 194 -24.55 32.55 11.66
C LEU A 194 -23.67 31.36 12.06
N ALA A 195 -23.70 30.97 13.33
CA ALA A 195 -22.95 29.83 13.86
C ALA A 195 -23.74 28.50 13.77
N ALA A 196 -25.06 28.57 13.56
CA ALA A 196 -25.92 27.39 13.48
C ALA A 196 -25.64 26.57 12.21
N ARG A 197 -25.71 25.25 12.38
CA ARG A 197 -25.61 24.26 11.31
C ARG A 197 -26.81 24.35 10.36
N PRO A 198 -26.72 23.86 9.12
CA PRO A 198 -27.79 24.00 8.12
C PRO A 198 -29.14 23.39 8.54
N ALA A 199 -29.15 22.28 9.28
CA ALA A 199 -30.40 21.67 9.77
C ALA A 199 -31.08 22.53 10.86
N GLU A 200 -30.29 23.00 11.82
CA GLU A 200 -30.77 23.85 12.92
C GLU A 200 -31.21 25.22 12.43
N ARG A 201 -30.48 25.80 11.46
CA ARG A 201 -30.85 27.05 10.80
C ARG A 201 -32.23 26.95 10.15
N ARG A 202 -32.52 25.85 9.44
CA ARG A 202 -33.83 25.57 8.85
C ARG A 202 -34.92 25.46 9.90
N ARG A 203 -34.65 24.75 11.01
CA ARG A 203 -35.60 24.62 12.13
C ARG A 203 -35.95 25.98 12.75
N VAL A 204 -34.95 26.81 13.04
CA VAL A 204 -35.15 28.13 13.66
C VAL A 204 -35.85 29.09 12.71
N ILE A 205 -35.53 29.08 11.41
CA ILE A 205 -36.24 29.87 10.40
C ILE A 205 -37.70 29.41 10.26
N ALA A 206 -37.96 28.10 10.22
CA ALA A 206 -39.31 27.57 10.21
C ALA A 206 -40.11 28.00 11.44
N ALA A 207 -39.50 27.93 12.63
CA ALA A 207 -40.11 28.41 13.87
C ALA A 207 -40.41 29.92 13.84
N GLU A 208 -39.52 30.72 13.25
CA GLU A 208 -39.73 32.16 13.07
C GLU A 208 -40.85 32.48 12.06
N MET A 209 -40.99 31.67 10.99
CA MET A 209 -42.08 31.77 10.02
C MET A 209 -43.44 31.42 10.63
N THR A 210 -43.49 30.48 11.57
CA THR A 210 -44.73 30.12 12.28
C THR A 210 -45.04 31.06 13.45
N GLY A 211 -44.01 31.68 14.05
CA GLY A 211 -44.10 32.50 15.26
C GLY A 211 -44.22 34.00 14.98
N LYS A 212 -43.26 34.78 15.49
CA LYS A 212 -43.27 36.26 15.48
C LYS A 212 -43.09 36.89 14.10
N LYS A 213 -42.68 36.12 13.08
CA LYS A 213 -42.56 36.55 11.67
C LYS A 213 -41.78 37.84 11.49
N ARG A 214 -40.63 37.98 12.17
CA ARG A 214 -39.85 39.22 12.11
C ARG A 214 -39.16 39.36 10.77
N ASP A 215 -39.58 40.37 10.01
CA ASP A 215 -39.17 40.59 8.61
C ASP A 215 -37.66 40.72 8.43
N GLN A 216 -36.97 41.36 9.38
CA GLN A 216 -35.50 41.51 9.36
C GLN A 216 -34.73 40.18 9.40
N ILE A 217 -35.30 39.11 9.98
CA ILE A 217 -34.69 37.77 10.01
C ILE A 217 -35.05 37.04 8.72
N LEU A 218 -36.33 37.01 8.35
CA LEU A 218 -36.83 36.28 7.20
C LEU A 218 -36.28 36.80 5.86
N ARG A 219 -36.08 38.11 5.75
CA ARG A 219 -35.46 38.72 4.56
C ARG A 219 -33.98 38.35 4.42
N LYS A 220 -33.25 38.26 5.55
CA LYS A 220 -31.81 37.98 5.57
C LYS A 220 -31.50 36.51 5.27
N TRP A 221 -32.35 35.61 5.71
CA TRP A 221 -32.19 34.16 5.57
C TRP A 221 -33.16 33.54 4.56
N ARG A 222 -33.57 34.33 3.56
CA ARG A 222 -34.48 33.88 2.52
C ARG A 222 -33.82 32.79 1.66
N GLY A 223 -34.46 31.62 1.56
CA GLY A 223 -33.97 30.49 0.76
C GLY A 223 -33.12 29.48 1.52
N VAL A 224 -33.02 29.62 2.85
CA VAL A 224 -32.60 28.53 3.75
C VAL A 224 -33.79 27.65 4.06
#